data_AF-A0A381XBN9-F1
#
_entry.id   AF-A0A381XBN9-F1
#
_cell.length_a   1.000
_cell.length_b   1.000
_cell.length_c   1.000
_cell.angle_alpha   90.00
_cell.angle_beta   90.00
_cell.angle_gamma   90.00
#
_symmetry.space_group_name_H-M   'P 1'
#
loop_
_entity.id
_entity.type
_entity.pdbx_description
1 polymer ?
#
loop_
_entity_poly.entity_id
_entity_poly.type
_entity_poly.pdbx_seq_one_letter_code
_entity_poly.pdbx_strand_id
1 'polypeptide(L)'
;MKEDKKEITSKDTYNIVSDTVVGINARKSDNLLQAKIVIITIVVGVIFGGVFFGKIGLGLGAFAGLIIGFLGSGFYLMVFRAVKHASGEHD
;
A
#
# COMPACT_ATOMS: atom_id res chain seq x y z
N MET A 1 14.97 -20.11 -45.53
CA MET A 1 14.55 -20.32 -44.13
C MET A 1 15.56 -19.58 -43.26
N LYS A 2 15.28 -18.32 -42.90
CA LYS A 2 16.18 -17.50 -42.06
C LYS A 2 15.62 -17.57 -40.64
N GLU A 3 16.31 -18.26 -39.75
CA GLU A 3 16.05 -18.19 -38.31
C GLU A 3 16.44 -16.78 -37.85
N ASP A 4 15.43 -15.93 -37.69
CA ASP A 4 15.56 -14.65 -37.01
C ASP A 4 15.69 -14.94 -35.52
N LYS A 5 16.92 -15.20 -35.06
CA LYS A 5 17.24 -15.28 -33.63
C LYS A 5 17.02 -13.89 -33.06
N LYS A 6 15.80 -13.63 -32.56
CA LYS A 6 15.49 -12.49 -31.71
C LYS A 6 16.49 -12.51 -30.54
N GLU A 7 17.51 -11.67 -30.62
CA GLU A 7 18.34 -11.31 -29.47
C GLU A 7 17.38 -10.85 -28.38
N ILE A 8 17.17 -11.70 -27.37
CA ILE A 8 16.50 -11.29 -26.14
C ILE A 8 17.49 -10.34 -25.47
N THR A 9 17.36 -9.07 -25.82
CA THR A 9 18.23 -8.00 -25.33
C THR A 9 18.11 -7.98 -23.81
N SER A 10 19.24 -7.85 -23.10
CA SER A 10 19.29 -7.94 -21.64
C SER A 10 18.31 -7.00 -20.91
N LYS A 11 17.77 -5.98 -21.58
CA LYS A 11 16.71 -5.08 -21.09
C LYS A 11 15.34 -5.76 -20.98
N ASP A 12 14.96 -6.66 -21.88
CA ASP A 12 13.67 -7.37 -21.83
C ASP A 12 13.66 -8.41 -20.71
N THR A 13 14.77 -9.14 -20.53
CA THR A 13 14.93 -10.04 -19.38
C THR A 13 15.00 -9.25 -18.07
N TYR A 14 15.61 -8.05 -18.05
CA TYR A 14 15.62 -7.20 -16.85
C TYR A 14 14.23 -6.67 -16.51
N ASN A 15 13.41 -6.32 -17.51
CA ASN A 15 12.03 -5.89 -17.28
C ASN A 15 11.15 -7.04 -16.79
N ILE A 16 11.29 -8.26 -17.34
CA ILE A 16 10.54 -9.43 -16.86
C ILE A 16 10.97 -9.81 -15.45
N VAL A 17 12.27 -9.86 -15.14
CA VAL A 17 12.75 -10.14 -13.79
C VAL A 17 12.38 -9.00 -12.82
N SER A 18 12.39 -7.75 -13.27
CA SER A 18 11.91 -6.61 -12.47
C SER A 18 10.40 -6.74 -12.16
N ASP A 19 9.57 -7.09 -13.15
CA ASP A 19 8.13 -7.25 -12.94
C ASP A 19 7.78 -8.50 -12.12
N THR A 20 8.52 -9.60 -12.29
CA THR A 20 8.23 -10.87 -11.61
C THR A 20 8.82 -10.94 -10.20
N VAL A 21 9.97 -10.31 -9.97
CA VAL A 21 10.72 -10.41 -8.70
C VAL A 21 10.60 -9.14 -7.86
N VAL A 22 10.44 -7.97 -8.48
CA VAL A 22 10.42 -6.70 -7.75
C VAL A 22 8.99 -6.32 -7.36
N GLY A 23 7.95 -6.63 -8.16
CA GLY A 23 6.54 -6.40 -7.77
C GLY A 23 6.24 -4.96 -7.28
N ILE A 24 7.14 -4.02 -7.55
CA ILE A 24 7.22 -2.72 -6.86
C ILE A 24 6.29 -1.71 -7.52
N ASN A 25 5.99 -1.88 -8.81
CA ASN A 25 5.21 -0.90 -9.55
C ASN A 25 3.70 -1.15 -9.52
N ALA A 26 3.25 -2.36 -9.17
CA ALA A 26 1.82 -2.69 -9.09
C ALA A 26 1.13 -2.20 -7.79
N ARG A 27 1.89 -1.70 -6.80
CA ARG A 27 1.33 -1.31 -5.49
C ARG A 27 1.69 0.09 -5.01
N LYS A 28 2.22 0.96 -5.86
CA LYS A 28 2.46 2.37 -5.48
C LYS A 28 1.16 3.11 -5.18
N SER A 29 0.08 2.87 -5.92
CA SER A 29 -1.23 3.47 -5.66
C SER A 29 -1.82 3.02 -4.33
N ASP A 30 -1.72 1.72 -4.03
CA ASP A 30 -2.25 1.12 -2.80
C ASP A 30 -1.44 1.55 -1.58
N ASN A 31 -0.11 1.58 -1.68
CA ASN A 31 0.75 2.12 -0.63
C ASN A 31 0.53 3.62 -0.42
N LEU A 32 0.22 4.38 -1.49
CA LEU A 32 -0.10 5.81 -1.37
C LEU A 32 -1.44 6.02 -0.68
N LEU A 33 -2.45 5.19 -0.97
CA LEU A 33 -3.75 5.24 -0.31
C LEU A 33 -3.65 4.80 1.15
N GLN A 34 -2.86 3.76 1.44
CA GLN A 34 -2.52 3.33 2.80
C GLN A 34 -1.85 4.47 3.57
N ALA A 35 -0.80 5.09 3.01
CA ALA A 35 -0.10 6.20 3.65
C ALA A 35 -1.05 7.36 3.98
N LYS A 36 -1.95 7.73 3.05
CA LYS A 36 -2.96 8.78 3.29
C LYS A 36 -3.90 8.42 4.45
N ILE A 37 -4.42 7.20 4.48
CA ILE A 37 -5.32 6.76 5.56
C ILE A 37 -4.58 6.77 6.90
N VAL A 38 -3.36 6.22 6.95
CA VAL A 38 -2.52 6.20 8.16
C VAL A 38 -2.31 7.61 8.69
N ILE A 39 -1.95 8.57 7.83
CA ILE A 39 -1.77 9.97 8.21
C ILE A 39 -3.07 10.54 8.80
N ILE A 40 -4.21 10.32 8.15
CA ILE A 40 -5.51 10.81 8.64
C ILE A 40 -5.82 10.23 10.03
N THR A 41 -5.66 8.91 10.22
CA THR A 41 -5.90 8.27 11.52
C THR A 41 -4.92 8.71 12.60
N ILE A 42 -3.66 9.01 12.27
CA ILE A 42 -2.70 9.60 13.21
C ILE A 42 -3.19 10.99 13.62
N VAL A 43 -3.58 11.85 12.67
CA VAL A 43 -4.07 13.20 12.97
C VAL A 43 -5.32 13.14 13.86
N VAL A 44 -6.28 12.29 13.53
CA VAL A 44 -7.50 12.10 14.33
C VAL A 44 -7.15 11.55 15.72
N GLY A 45 -6.27 10.54 15.79
CA GLY A 45 -5.81 9.96 17.04
C GLY A 45 -5.10 10.97 17.95
N VAL A 46 -4.23 11.82 17.39
CA VAL A 46 -3.57 12.93 18.08
C VAL A 46 -4.58 13.93 18.61
N ILE A 47 -5.56 14.35 17.80
CA ILE A 47 -6.59 15.32 18.22
C ILE A 47 -7.42 14.73 19.36
N PHE A 48 -7.94 13.51 19.21
CA PHE A 48 -8.71 12.83 20.26
C PHE A 48 -7.86 12.63 21.52
N GLY A 49 -6.65 12.10 21.38
CA GLY A 49 -5.75 11.89 22.50
C GLY A 49 -5.44 13.20 23.23
N GLY A 50 -5.11 14.26 22.50
CA GLY A 50 -4.82 15.58 23.06
C GLY A 50 -6.00 16.20 23.79
N VAL A 51 -7.22 16.05 23.26
CA VAL A 51 -8.45 16.59 23.88
C VAL A 51 -8.83 15.82 25.15
N PHE A 52 -8.74 14.49 25.15
CA PHE A 52 -9.23 13.66 26.26
C PHE A 52 -8.18 13.39 27.35
N PHE A 53 -6.88 13.37 27.00
CA PHE A 53 -5.79 12.95 27.89
C PHE A 53 -4.62 13.95 27.93
N GLY A 54 -4.78 15.14 27.33
CA GLY A 54 -3.78 16.21 27.37
C GLY A 54 -2.45 15.84 26.70
N LYS A 55 -1.32 16.28 27.29
CA LYS A 55 0.02 16.11 26.69
C LYS A 55 0.43 14.64 26.52
N ILE A 56 0.08 13.78 27.48
CA ILE A 56 0.33 12.32 27.41
C ILE A 56 -0.59 11.70 26.35
N GLY A 57 -1.81 12.22 26.25
CA GLY A 57 -2.79 11.88 25.24
C GLY A 57 -2.34 12.10 23.80
N LEU A 58 -1.58 13.16 23.51
CA LEU A 58 -1.04 13.40 22.17
C LEU A 58 -0.17 12.23 21.69
N GLY A 59 0.71 11.71 22.57
CA GLY A 59 1.60 10.59 22.25
C GLY A 59 0.85 9.27 22.12
N LEU A 60 -0.04 8.96 23.08
CA LEU A 60 -0.88 7.76 23.03
C LEU A 60 -1.85 7.78 21.84
N GLY A 61 -2.41 8.94 21.54
CA GLY A 61 -3.29 9.17 20.40
C GLY A 61 -2.58 9.00 19.06
N ALA A 62 -1.36 9.52 18.91
CA ALA A 62 -0.54 9.29 17.73
C ALA A 62 -0.22 7.80 17.54
N PHE A 63 0.16 7.12 18.62
CA PHE A 63 0.53 5.70 18.57
C PHE A 63 -0.68 4.80 18.27
N ALA A 64 -1.82 5.05 18.93
CA ALA A 64 -3.07 4.34 18.66
C ALA A 64 -3.56 4.62 17.23
N GLY A 65 -3.52 5.88 16.79
CA GLY A 65 -3.87 6.28 15.43
C GLY A 65 -2.96 5.64 14.37
N LEU A 66 -1.68 5.44 14.67
CA LEU A 66 -0.75 4.72 13.80
C LEU A 66 -1.10 3.23 13.71
N ILE A 67 -1.34 2.56 14.85
CA ILE A 67 -1.70 1.13 14.87
C ILE A 67 -3.02 0.89 14.15
N ILE A 68 -4.06 1.64 14.51
CA ILE A 68 -5.39 1.52 13.92
C ILE A 68 -5.34 1.90 12.44
N GLY A 69 -4.62 2.97 12.10
CA GLY A 69 -4.41 3.42 10.74
C GLY A 69 -3.73 2.39 9.87
N PHE A 70 -2.62 1.83 10.35
CA PHE A 70 -1.80 0.88 9.60
C PHE A 70 -2.54 -0.45 9.41
N LEU A 71 -3.08 -1.00 10.49
CA LEU A 71 -3.81 -2.27 10.45
C LEU A 71 -5.15 -2.13 9.71
N GLY A 72 -5.91 -1.07 9.99
CA GLY A 72 -7.21 -0.80 9.36
C GLY A 72 -7.09 -0.54 7.87
N SER A 73 -6.13 0.29 7.43
CA SER A 73 -5.89 0.54 6.00
C SER A 73 -5.36 -0.70 5.28
N GLY A 74 -4.47 -1.48 5.93
CA GLY A 74 -3.96 -2.73 5.39
C GLY A 74 -5.06 -3.78 5.20
N PHE A 75 -5.93 -3.93 6.20
CA PHE A 75 -7.08 -4.83 6.14
C PHE A 75 -8.10 -4.38 5.09
N TYR A 76 -8.44 -3.09 5.05
CA TYR A 76 -9.37 -2.53 4.06
C TYR A 76 -8.87 -2.78 2.63
N LEU A 77 -7.59 -2.53 2.35
CA LEU A 77 -6.99 -2.78 1.03
C LEU A 77 -6.91 -4.27 0.70
N MET A 78 -6.68 -5.14 1.68
CA MET A 78 -6.74 -6.59 1.48
C MET A 78 -8.14 -7.05 1.09
N VAL A 79 -9.17 -6.60 1.81
CA VAL A 79 -10.57 -6.93 1.52
C VAL A 79 -11.01 -6.32 0.19
N PHE A 80 -10.72 -5.05 -0.07
CA PHE A 80 -11.04 -4.39 -1.33
C PHE A 80 -10.39 -5.12 -2.51
N ARG A 81 -9.14 -5.57 -2.36
CA ARG A 81 -8.45 -6.37 -3.39
C ARG A 81 -9.07 -7.75 -3.55
N ALA A 82 -9.41 -8.44 -2.46
CA ALA A 82 -10.06 -9.75 -2.53
C ALA A 82 -11.43 -9.66 -3.22
N VAL A 83 -12.21 -8.62 -2.91
CA VAL A 83 -13.49 -8.33 -3.56
C VAL A 83 -13.30 -7.96 -5.02
N LYS A 84 -12.38 -7.05 -5.36
CA LYS A 84 -12.12 -6.66 -6.74
C LYS A 84 -11.60 -7.85 -7.59
N HIS A 85 -10.76 -8.70 -7.00
CA HIS A 85 -10.26 -9.91 -7.66
C HIS A 85 -11.36 -10.96 -7.84
N ALA A 86 -12.26 -11.12 -6.87
CA ALA A 86 -13.42 -12.01 -6.97
C ALA A 86 -14.50 -11.48 -7.93
N SER A 87 -14.57 -10.16 -8.13
CA SER A 87 -15.57 -9.51 -8.99
C SER A 87 -15.19 -9.49 -10.48
N GLY A 88 -14.03 -10.02 -10.87
CA GLY A 88 -13.69 -10.29 -12.26
C GLY A 88 -13.40 -9.07 -13.14
N GLU A 89 -13.31 -7.86 -12.59
CA GLU A 89 -12.85 -6.68 -13.34
C GLU A 89 -11.32 -6.73 -13.47
N HIS A 90 -10.87 -7.47 -14.48
CA HIS A 90 -9.58 -7.26 -15.13
C HIS A 90 -9.64 -5.92 -15.89
N ASP A 91 -9.06 -4.89 -15.29
CA ASP A 91 -8.53 -3.72 -15.99
C ASP A 91 -7.12 -3.46 -15.45
#